data_AF-E4M9D9-F1
#
_entry.id   AF-E4M9D9-F1
#
_cell.length_a   1.000
_cell.length_b   1.000
_cell.length_c   1.000
_cell.angle_alpha   90.00
_cell.angle_beta   90.00
_cell.angle_gamma   90.00
#
_symmetry.space_group_name_H-M   'P 1'
#
loop_
_entity.id
_entity.type
_entity.pdbx_description
1 polymer ?
#
loop_
_entity_poly.entity_id
_entity_poly.type
_entity_poly.pdbx_seq_one_letter_code
_entity_poly.pdbx_strand_id
1 'polypeptide(L)'
;MARGENAVLQFVISADDSVAAMTPVLRSLKTEQGTSLDKAVLGWVRNVQASHAYVPAAPDALQSPSGEYPDPILTDTTVSIAVGGTALLWLDIPIPADAEAGLYEGSVRISGLKNGKRIVADRQFTIQVYPVTLPEQSLLVTNWYFPDKFSFMNDNESVEDDSPAYWECMRRLVETASAYGQNVWLLYETGTPVPTADGKGLTFDFSRMDKTIEFLLRHADVRLIEANHFAKRSRNGWTDPFWANVPVPDGKGSYVYQRLPHDDPRVQRYIAAYFPALQEHLRSRMIDDGSGRSWLDIYTQHIADEPLNENKTSWEGLARQVKQAAPDIRIIEAYRSSSYDPALIDILVPQLDEFVWEIYRTMPAGHSCWFYTCMYPRGNFANRYVTLPLIKTRLLHWINYKYDSPGYLHWGFNAWGANGDPFGDVSAPANDWPGGDSHIVYPGYRKLYPSIRLAAMRDGIRDYDLLKMVEARDSIRAQAFVNAIIFDFDRYDTSVSRFRQIRREILDFLEDMH
;
A
#
# COMPACT_ATOMS: atom_id res chain seq x y z
N MET A 1 15.26 17.05 -6.73
CA MET A 1 13.93 16.69 -6.22
C MET A 1 12.94 17.74 -6.67
N ALA A 2 11.75 17.32 -7.07
CA ALA A 2 10.62 18.22 -7.28
C ALA A 2 10.06 18.71 -5.93
N ARG A 3 9.20 19.73 -5.96
CA ARG A 3 8.36 20.14 -4.85
C ARG A 3 7.17 19.18 -4.73
N GLY A 4 6.77 18.82 -3.52
CA GLY A 4 5.69 17.86 -3.25
C GLY A 4 6.13 16.39 -3.12
N GLU A 5 7.42 16.08 -3.25
CA GLU A 5 8.00 14.76 -2.97
C GLU A 5 8.96 14.79 -1.76
N ASN A 6 9.63 13.68 -1.50
CA ASN A 6 10.57 13.54 -0.41
C ASN A 6 11.99 13.30 -0.93
N ALA A 7 12.97 14.02 -0.38
CA ALA A 7 14.38 13.69 -0.54
C ALA A 7 14.79 12.65 0.50
N VAL A 8 15.36 11.53 0.04
CA VAL A 8 15.76 10.42 0.90
C VAL A 8 17.26 10.17 0.82
N LEU A 9 17.91 10.08 1.99
CA LEU A 9 19.33 9.77 2.12
C LEU A 9 19.52 8.63 3.13
N GLN A 10 20.52 7.79 2.88
CA GLN A 10 20.97 6.76 3.81
C GLN A 10 22.45 7.00 4.13
N PHE A 11 22.79 7.01 5.42
CA PHE A 11 24.15 7.08 5.91
C PHE A 11 24.55 5.74 6.48
N VAL A 12 25.76 5.29 6.14
CA VAL A 12 26.40 4.10 6.72
C VAL A 12 27.43 4.59 7.73
N ILE A 13 27.26 4.19 8.99
CA ILE A 13 28.14 4.56 10.09
C ILE A 13 28.96 3.33 10.45
N SER A 14 30.28 3.42 10.25
CA SER A 14 31.24 2.41 10.71
C SER A 14 32.11 3.01 11.81
N ALA A 15 32.51 2.18 12.78
CA ALA A 15 33.50 2.57 13.77
C ALA A 15 34.50 1.42 14.03
N ASP A 16 35.77 1.80 14.13
CA ASP A 16 36.87 0.88 14.46
C ASP A 16 36.84 0.44 15.93
N ASP A 17 36.08 1.14 16.77
CA ASP A 17 35.88 0.86 18.18
C ASP A 17 34.39 0.81 18.50
N SER A 18 34.03 0.27 19.68
CA SER A 18 32.65 0.31 20.13
C SER A 18 32.18 1.76 20.39
N VAL A 19 30.97 2.05 19.93
CA VAL A 19 30.30 3.33 20.14
C VAL A 19 28.90 3.08 20.66
N ALA A 20 28.61 3.57 21.85
CA ALA A 20 27.31 3.43 22.49
C ALA A 20 26.44 4.68 22.30
N ALA A 21 25.12 4.48 22.40
CA ALA A 21 24.12 5.54 22.49
C ALA A 21 24.26 6.61 21.39
N MET A 22 24.36 6.16 20.13
CA MET A 22 24.42 7.08 18.99
C MET A 22 23.07 7.77 18.78
N THR A 23 23.12 9.10 18.73
CA THR A 23 21.99 9.98 18.44
C THR A 23 22.31 10.85 17.23
N PRO A 24 21.47 10.82 16.18
CA PRO A 24 21.60 11.67 15.01
C PRO A 24 20.82 12.99 15.21
N VAL A 25 21.33 14.08 14.65
CA VAL A 25 20.66 15.39 14.60
C VAL A 25 20.93 16.04 13.26
N LEU A 26 19.89 16.55 12.60
CA LEU A 26 20.03 17.46 11.46
C LEU A 26 20.37 18.87 11.98
N ARG A 27 21.53 19.43 11.61
CA ARG A 27 22.01 20.71 12.16
C ARG A 27 21.48 21.93 11.41
N SER A 28 21.37 21.81 10.09
CA SER A 28 20.82 22.82 9.18
C SER A 28 20.49 22.15 7.87
N LEU A 29 19.47 22.64 7.17
CA LEU A 29 19.20 22.34 5.77
C LEU A 29 18.61 23.59 5.14
N LYS A 30 19.47 24.39 4.48
CA LYS A 30 19.11 25.74 4.03
C LYS A 30 19.70 26.09 2.67
N THR A 31 19.06 27.02 1.96
CA THR A 31 19.67 27.71 0.81
C THR A 31 20.69 28.75 1.27
N GLU A 32 21.50 29.25 0.33
CA GLU A 32 22.41 30.38 0.57
C GLU A 32 21.67 31.64 1.06
N GLN A 33 20.43 31.83 0.59
CA GLN A 33 19.54 32.93 0.95
C GLN A 33 18.87 32.74 2.33
N GLY A 34 19.02 31.56 2.94
CA GLY A 34 18.58 31.28 4.31
C GLY A 34 17.25 30.55 4.46
N THR A 35 16.57 30.19 3.37
CA THR A 35 15.32 29.42 3.36
C THR A 35 15.57 27.99 3.86
N SER A 36 14.76 27.49 4.79
CA SER A 36 14.98 26.20 5.47
C SER A 36 13.97 25.11 5.10
N LEU A 37 14.42 23.85 5.22
CA LEU A 37 13.56 22.66 5.22
C LEU A 37 13.64 22.00 6.59
N ASP A 38 12.57 22.16 7.39
CA ASP A 38 12.61 21.84 8.83
C ASP A 38 11.87 20.56 9.23
N LYS A 39 11.16 19.91 8.29
CA LYS A 39 10.31 18.73 8.55
C LYS A 39 11.02 17.38 8.35
N ALA A 40 12.35 17.36 8.41
CA ALA A 40 13.13 16.16 8.20
C ALA A 40 12.93 15.13 9.33
N VAL A 41 12.86 13.86 8.97
CA VAL A 41 12.77 12.73 9.90
C VAL A 41 14.04 11.91 9.82
N LEU A 42 14.63 11.63 10.98
CA LEU A 42 15.80 10.77 11.14
C LEU A 42 15.37 9.48 11.86
N GLY A 43 15.83 8.33 11.36
CA GLY A 43 15.57 7.05 12.00
C GLY A 43 16.66 6.02 11.73
N TRP A 44 16.93 5.18 12.71
CA TRP A 44 17.88 4.08 12.56
C TRP A 44 17.23 2.93 11.82
N VAL A 45 17.89 2.41 10.78
CA VAL A 45 17.41 1.23 10.07
C VAL A 45 17.88 -0.02 10.80
N ARG A 46 16.94 -0.77 11.36
CA ARG A 46 17.21 -2.05 12.02
C ARG A 46 17.19 -3.19 10.98
N ASN A 47 17.98 -4.23 11.25
CA ASN A 47 17.95 -5.46 10.48
C ASN A 47 16.84 -6.41 10.95
N VAL A 48 16.27 -7.15 10.00
CA VAL A 48 15.32 -8.25 10.20
C VAL A 48 15.81 -9.50 9.49
N GLN A 49 15.38 -10.69 9.93
CA GLN A 49 15.74 -11.95 9.28
C GLN A 49 14.76 -12.29 8.17
N ALA A 50 15.23 -13.00 7.14
CA ALA A 50 14.36 -13.64 6.16
C ALA A 50 14.93 -15.02 5.81
N SER A 51 14.32 -16.08 6.35
CA SER A 51 14.82 -17.45 6.18
C SER A 51 14.23 -18.19 4.97
N HIS A 52 13.07 -17.77 4.46
CA HIS A 52 12.41 -18.45 3.37
C HIS A 52 13.09 -18.20 2.01
N ALA A 53 13.68 -19.25 1.44
CA ALA A 53 14.15 -19.27 0.06
C ALA A 53 13.02 -19.70 -0.89
N TYR A 54 12.37 -18.73 -1.54
CA TYR A 54 11.28 -18.98 -2.47
C TYR A 54 11.79 -19.38 -3.87
N VAL A 55 10.95 -20.10 -4.62
CA VAL A 55 11.26 -20.59 -5.97
C VAL A 55 10.17 -20.16 -6.97
N PRO A 56 10.53 -19.66 -8.17
CA PRO A 56 11.89 -19.31 -8.60
C PRO A 56 12.43 -18.09 -7.85
N ALA A 57 13.71 -18.12 -7.45
CA ALA A 57 14.35 -16.95 -6.84
C ALA A 57 14.57 -15.84 -7.88
N ALA A 58 14.56 -14.58 -7.44
CA ALA A 58 14.99 -13.48 -8.30
C ALA A 58 16.49 -13.62 -8.62
N PRO A 59 16.89 -13.41 -9.89
CA PRO A 59 18.29 -13.58 -10.30
C PRO A 59 19.24 -12.59 -9.61
N ASP A 60 18.71 -11.46 -9.14
CA ASP A 60 19.42 -10.40 -8.42
C ASP A 60 19.01 -10.31 -6.95
N ALA A 61 18.40 -11.37 -6.39
CA ALA A 61 18.09 -11.43 -4.96
C ALA A 61 19.35 -11.19 -4.13
N LEU A 62 19.24 -10.28 -3.15
CA LEU A 62 20.28 -9.98 -2.20
C LEU A 62 20.59 -11.23 -1.38
N GLN A 63 21.89 -11.56 -1.28
CA GLN A 63 22.37 -12.70 -0.50
C GLN A 63 23.11 -12.16 0.73
N SER A 64 22.44 -12.11 1.87
CA SER A 64 23.05 -11.73 3.15
C SER A 64 23.67 -12.95 3.82
N PRO A 65 24.99 -12.97 4.13
CA PRO A 65 25.62 -14.10 4.82
C PRO A 65 25.02 -14.43 6.19
N SER A 66 24.45 -13.42 6.88
CA SER A 66 23.77 -13.60 8.16
C SER A 66 22.27 -13.89 8.02
N GLY A 67 21.72 -13.84 6.80
CA GLY A 67 20.27 -13.89 6.57
C GLY A 67 19.51 -12.64 7.06
N GLU A 68 20.24 -11.58 7.42
CA GLU A 68 19.68 -10.33 7.90
C GLU A 68 19.66 -9.25 6.82
N TYR A 69 18.57 -8.49 6.77
CA TYR A 69 18.30 -7.44 5.79
C TYR A 69 17.84 -6.16 6.50
N PRO A 70 18.35 -4.98 6.11
CA PRO A 70 17.90 -3.71 6.70
C PRO A 70 16.50 -3.36 6.21
N ASP A 71 15.57 -3.05 7.12
CA ASP A 71 14.21 -2.71 6.70
C ASP A 71 13.46 -1.69 7.58
N PRO A 72 13.10 -1.97 8.85
CA PRO A 72 12.38 -1.02 9.71
C PRO A 72 13.18 0.26 10.02
N ILE A 73 12.53 1.41 9.91
CA ILE A 73 13.09 2.73 10.27
C ILE A 73 12.58 3.14 11.66
N LEU A 74 13.45 3.09 12.67
CA LEU A 74 13.13 3.39 14.07
C LEU A 74 13.49 4.84 14.40
N THR A 75 12.48 5.69 14.62
CA THR A 75 12.65 7.15 14.78
C THR A 75 12.86 7.60 16.23
N ASP A 76 12.71 6.71 17.20
CA ASP A 76 12.70 7.01 18.63
C ASP A 76 13.65 6.11 19.45
N THR A 77 14.69 5.59 18.79
CA THR A 77 15.71 4.74 19.41
C THR A 77 17.12 5.34 19.32
N THR A 78 18.03 4.80 20.13
CA THR A 78 19.47 5.01 19.97
C THR A 78 20.11 3.69 19.56
N VAL A 79 21.18 3.76 18.77
CA VAL A 79 21.91 2.57 18.33
C VAL A 79 23.30 2.54 18.95
N SER A 80 23.76 1.36 19.29
CA SER A 80 25.15 1.10 19.67
C SER A 80 25.77 0.18 18.62
N ILE A 81 27.01 0.44 18.24
CA ILE A 81 27.80 -0.43 17.35
C ILE A 81 28.95 -1.05 18.12
N ALA A 82 29.14 -2.36 17.94
CA ALA A 82 30.31 -3.06 18.43
C ALA A 82 31.54 -2.72 17.58
N VAL A 83 32.73 -3.15 18.03
CA VAL A 83 34.00 -3.02 17.29
C VAL A 83 33.83 -3.64 15.90
N GLY A 84 34.12 -2.88 14.84
CA GLY A 84 33.96 -3.32 13.45
C GLY A 84 32.50 -3.43 12.97
N GLY A 85 31.54 -3.01 13.78
CA GLY A 85 30.12 -2.99 13.46
C GLY A 85 29.72 -1.82 12.56
N THR A 86 28.52 -1.91 11.99
CA THR A 86 27.92 -0.87 11.15
C THR A 86 26.51 -0.55 11.64
N ALA A 87 26.12 0.72 11.56
CA ALA A 87 24.75 1.17 11.72
C ALA A 87 24.28 1.92 10.48
N LEU A 88 22.98 1.88 10.23
CA LEU A 88 22.35 2.52 9.08
C LEU A 88 21.40 3.61 9.59
N LEU A 89 21.58 4.83 9.08
CA LEU A 89 20.73 5.97 9.41
C LEU A 89 19.97 6.41 8.17
N TRP A 90 18.66 6.48 8.29
CA TRP A 90 17.75 7.00 7.28
C TRP A 90 17.42 8.46 7.56
N LEU A 91 17.43 9.28 6.52
CA LEU A 91 17.02 10.67 6.53
C LEU A 91 15.96 10.86 5.44
N ASP A 92 14.75 11.21 5.85
CA ASP A 92 13.60 11.46 4.97
C ASP A 92 13.17 12.92 5.11
N ILE A 93 13.17 13.66 4.00
CA ILE A 93 12.95 15.12 4.01
C ILE A 93 11.80 15.44 3.05
N PRO A 94 10.59 15.72 3.57
CA PRO A 94 9.51 16.25 2.76
C PRO A 94 9.91 17.59 2.14
N ILE A 95 9.70 17.74 0.83
CA ILE A 95 9.88 18.99 0.10
C ILE A 95 8.50 19.63 -0.10
N PRO A 96 8.16 20.73 0.61
CA PRO A 96 6.88 21.41 0.44
C PRO A 96 6.60 21.83 -1.00
N ALA A 97 5.32 21.86 -1.38
CA ALA A 97 4.88 22.29 -2.72
C ALA A 97 5.28 23.73 -3.05
N ASP A 98 5.48 24.56 -2.03
CA ASP A 98 5.87 25.97 -2.08
C ASP A 98 7.36 26.20 -1.76
N ALA A 99 8.16 25.14 -1.62
CA ALA A 99 9.59 25.26 -1.32
C ALA A 99 10.34 26.11 -2.36
N GLU A 100 11.26 26.95 -1.93
CA GLU A 100 12.13 27.68 -2.86
C GLU A 100 12.95 26.71 -3.73
N ALA A 101 13.09 27.00 -5.02
CA ALA A 101 13.98 26.21 -5.87
C ALA A 101 15.43 26.60 -5.59
N GLY A 102 16.35 25.64 -5.65
CA GLY A 102 17.77 25.90 -5.42
C GLY A 102 18.49 24.78 -4.71
N LEU A 103 19.76 25.03 -4.41
CA LEU A 103 20.62 24.11 -3.70
C LEU A 103 20.47 24.34 -2.19
N TYR A 104 19.98 23.32 -1.50
CA TYR A 104 19.95 23.27 -0.04
C TYR A 104 21.18 22.53 0.46
N GLU A 105 21.92 23.14 1.38
CA GLU A 105 23.07 22.54 2.05
C GLU A 105 22.68 22.14 3.46
N GLY A 106 23.05 20.92 3.85
CA GLY A 106 22.79 20.44 5.20
C GLY A 106 23.82 19.49 5.75
N SER A 107 23.75 19.27 7.06
CA SER A 107 24.65 18.36 7.74
C SER A 107 23.94 17.50 8.77
N VAL A 108 24.27 16.21 8.74
CA VAL A 108 23.89 15.26 9.79
C VAL A 108 25.05 15.17 10.77
N ARG A 109 24.74 15.46 12.04
CA ARG A 109 25.64 15.24 13.17
C ARG A 109 25.23 13.99 13.91
N ILE A 110 26.17 13.10 14.15
CA ILE A 110 25.98 11.90 14.98
C ILE A 110 26.87 12.06 16.20
N SER A 111 26.27 11.97 17.39
CA SER A 111 27.02 11.93 18.65
C SER A 111 26.82 10.60 19.35
N GLY A 112 27.87 10.08 19.99
CA GLY A 112 27.82 8.85 20.76
C GLY A 112 28.90 8.81 21.84
N LEU A 113 29.07 7.66 22.48
CA LEU A 113 30.03 7.45 23.56
C LEU A 113 31.04 6.36 23.18
N LYS A 114 32.33 6.72 23.16
CA LYS A 114 33.46 5.79 23.02
C LYS A 114 34.23 5.75 24.33
N ASN A 115 34.28 4.60 24.99
CA ASN A 115 34.90 4.44 26.33
C ASN A 115 34.39 5.49 27.34
N GLY A 116 33.08 5.75 27.34
CA GLY A 116 32.43 6.76 28.20
C GLY A 116 32.69 8.22 27.81
N LYS A 117 33.52 8.49 26.80
CA LYS A 117 33.79 9.85 26.31
C LYS A 117 32.91 10.17 25.10
N ARG A 118 32.33 11.36 25.10
CA ARG A 118 31.53 11.84 23.98
C ARG A 118 32.40 11.99 22.74
N ILE A 119 31.93 11.41 21.64
CA ILE A 119 32.48 11.61 20.30
C ILE A 119 31.38 12.15 19.37
N VAL A 120 31.80 12.82 18.31
CA VAL A 120 30.91 13.43 17.33
C VAL A 120 31.49 13.21 15.93
N ALA A 121 30.62 12.90 14.97
CA ALA A 121 30.92 12.89 13.55
C ALA A 121 29.90 13.78 12.81
N ASP A 122 30.36 14.51 11.81
CA ASP A 122 29.54 15.36 10.96
C ASP A 122 29.68 14.91 9.49
N ARG A 123 28.56 14.86 8.77
CA ARG A 123 28.54 14.58 7.33
C ARG A 123 27.69 15.62 6.61
N GLN A 124 28.31 16.35 5.70
CA GLN A 124 27.64 17.32 4.83
C GLN A 124 26.96 16.59 3.66
N PHE A 125 25.85 17.16 3.20
CA PHE A 125 25.12 16.73 2.01
C PHE A 125 24.41 17.92 1.37
N THR A 126 23.96 17.76 0.13
CA THR A 126 23.19 18.77 -0.58
C THR A 126 21.95 18.18 -1.25
N ILE A 127 20.93 19.01 -1.42
CA ILE A 127 19.68 18.67 -2.11
C ILE A 127 19.38 19.77 -3.13
N GLN A 128 19.32 19.42 -4.40
CA GLN A 128 18.80 20.32 -5.43
C GLN A 128 17.28 20.21 -5.46
N VAL A 129 16.58 21.31 -5.14
CA VAL A 129 15.14 21.47 -5.35
C VAL A 129 14.93 22.14 -6.70
N TYR A 130 14.24 21.45 -7.60
CA TYR A 130 13.89 21.95 -8.92
C TYR A 130 12.62 22.81 -8.83
N PRO A 131 12.42 23.80 -9.72
CA PRO A 131 11.18 24.59 -9.80
C PRO A 131 10.01 23.79 -10.40
N VAL A 132 9.99 22.47 -10.23
CA VAL A 132 8.94 21.56 -10.70
C VAL A 132 8.06 21.21 -9.49
N THR A 133 6.75 21.40 -9.60
CA THR A 133 5.80 21.09 -8.52
C THR A 133 4.93 19.90 -8.92
N LEU A 134 4.96 18.84 -8.11
CA LEU A 134 4.12 17.67 -8.34
C LEU A 134 2.64 18.01 -8.16
N PRO A 135 1.75 17.44 -8.99
CA PRO A 135 0.33 17.49 -8.73
C PRO A 135 -0.05 16.62 -7.52
N GLU A 136 -1.33 16.63 -7.18
CA GLU A 136 -1.89 15.60 -6.30
C GLU A 136 -1.63 14.20 -6.89
N GLN A 137 -1.53 13.21 -6.00
CA GLN A 137 -1.27 11.84 -6.40
C GLN A 137 -2.38 11.32 -7.32
N SER A 138 -2.01 10.88 -8.52
CA SER A 138 -2.97 10.32 -9.48
C SER A 138 -3.09 8.79 -9.40
N LEU A 139 -2.02 8.10 -8.98
CA LEU A 139 -2.02 6.64 -8.84
C LEU A 139 -2.84 6.19 -7.62
N LEU A 140 -3.70 5.19 -7.82
CA LEU A 140 -4.50 4.57 -6.76
C LEU A 140 -3.73 3.41 -6.11
N VAL A 141 -3.51 3.48 -4.80
CA VAL A 141 -2.69 2.48 -4.09
C VAL A 141 -3.41 2.01 -2.85
N THR A 142 -3.57 0.69 -2.76
CA THR A 142 -4.10 -0.02 -1.59
C THR A 142 -3.05 -1.00 -1.04
N ASN A 143 -2.79 -0.92 0.26
CA ASN A 143 -2.24 -2.03 1.02
C ASN A 143 -3.26 -2.42 2.07
N TRP A 144 -3.78 -3.65 2.00
CA TRP A 144 -4.79 -4.10 2.96
C TRP A 144 -4.21 -4.19 4.37
N TYR A 145 -4.99 -3.76 5.36
CA TYR A 145 -4.57 -3.65 6.74
C TYR A 145 -5.46 -4.50 7.65
N PHE A 146 -4.92 -4.99 8.76
CA PHE A 146 -5.57 -5.99 9.61
C PHE A 146 -5.69 -5.47 11.06
N PRO A 147 -6.86 -4.93 11.45
CA PRO A 147 -7.07 -4.44 12.82
C PRO A 147 -6.97 -5.52 13.90
N ASP A 148 -7.19 -6.80 13.57
CA ASP A 148 -6.98 -7.92 14.49
C ASP A 148 -5.51 -8.09 14.92
N LYS A 149 -4.58 -7.40 14.25
CA LYS A 149 -3.16 -7.33 14.61
C LYS A 149 -2.80 -6.19 15.55
N PHE A 150 -3.76 -5.38 16.00
CA PHE A 150 -3.48 -4.24 16.90
C PHE A 150 -2.95 -4.62 18.28
N SER A 151 -3.02 -5.90 18.68
CA SER A 151 -2.34 -6.37 19.89
C SER A 151 -0.83 -6.13 19.84
N PHE A 152 -0.18 -6.26 18.68
CA PHE A 152 1.25 -5.95 18.53
C PHE A 152 1.57 -4.47 18.78
N MET A 153 0.60 -3.57 18.61
CA MET A 153 0.72 -2.15 18.95
C MET A 153 0.28 -1.85 20.40
N ASN A 154 0.01 -2.87 21.19
CA ASN A 154 -0.50 -2.75 22.55
C ASN A 154 0.17 -3.78 23.48
N ASP A 155 1.49 -3.91 23.41
CA ASP A 155 2.28 -4.83 24.26
C ASP A 155 1.79 -6.29 24.22
N ASN A 156 1.25 -6.72 23.08
CA ASN A 156 0.60 -8.01 22.85
C ASN A 156 -0.69 -8.26 23.65
N GLU A 157 -1.26 -7.23 24.27
CA GLU A 157 -2.58 -7.29 24.88
C GLU A 157 -3.69 -7.08 23.83
N SER A 158 -4.82 -7.77 23.99
CA SER A 158 -5.96 -7.64 23.08
C SER A 158 -6.47 -6.20 23.04
N VAL A 159 -6.75 -5.71 21.83
CA VAL A 159 -7.40 -4.42 21.63
C VAL A 159 -8.87 -4.68 21.31
N GLU A 160 -9.76 -4.29 22.22
CA GLU A 160 -11.20 -4.45 22.02
C GLU A 160 -11.68 -3.59 20.84
N ASP A 161 -12.53 -4.17 20.00
CA ASP A 161 -13.16 -3.45 18.90
C ASP A 161 -13.94 -2.23 19.42
N ASP A 162 -13.93 -1.15 18.65
CA ASP A 162 -14.50 0.17 18.98
C ASP A 162 -13.93 0.92 20.20
N SER A 163 -12.98 0.34 20.93
CA SER A 163 -12.40 0.99 22.10
C SER A 163 -11.58 2.24 21.71
N PRO A 164 -11.31 3.17 22.65
CA PRO A 164 -10.37 4.28 22.40
C PRO A 164 -8.99 3.79 21.95
N ALA A 165 -8.56 2.63 22.47
CA ALA A 165 -7.34 1.94 22.07
C ALA A 165 -7.38 1.49 20.60
N TYR A 166 -8.50 0.93 20.13
CA TYR A 166 -8.70 0.56 18.73
C TYR A 166 -8.54 1.77 17.83
N TRP A 167 -9.27 2.85 18.13
CA TRP A 167 -9.26 4.06 17.30
C TRP A 167 -7.90 4.77 17.30
N GLU A 168 -7.13 4.72 18.40
CA GLU A 168 -5.75 5.23 18.39
C GLU A 168 -4.83 4.38 17.51
N CYS A 169 -4.90 3.05 17.57
CA CYS A 169 -4.12 2.18 16.67
C CYS A 169 -4.51 2.40 15.20
N MET A 170 -5.81 2.45 14.92
CA MET A 170 -6.35 2.71 13.59
C MET A 170 -5.87 4.06 13.06
N ARG A 171 -5.90 5.12 13.89
CA ARG A 171 -5.42 6.45 13.52
C ARG A 171 -3.95 6.44 13.13
N ARG A 172 -3.10 5.82 13.95
CA ARG A 172 -1.66 5.68 13.64
C ARG A 172 -1.42 4.93 12.35
N LEU A 173 -2.21 3.88 12.11
CA LEU A 173 -2.14 3.08 10.89
C LEU A 173 -2.49 3.91 9.65
N VAL A 174 -3.66 4.55 9.64
CA VAL A 174 -4.14 5.28 8.46
C VAL A 174 -3.32 6.54 8.18
N GLU A 175 -2.93 7.29 9.22
CA GLU A 175 -2.09 8.49 9.03
C GLU A 175 -0.71 8.11 8.47
N THR A 176 -0.13 6.99 8.92
CA THR A 176 1.16 6.52 8.42
C THR A 176 1.04 5.99 6.99
N ALA A 177 0.06 5.12 6.70
CA ALA A 177 -0.16 4.64 5.34
C ALA A 177 -0.41 5.80 4.35
N SER A 178 -1.24 6.77 4.73
CA SER A 178 -1.54 7.94 3.89
C SER A 178 -0.31 8.82 3.63
N ALA A 179 0.54 9.04 4.64
CA ALA A 179 1.79 9.78 4.49
C ALA A 179 2.79 9.12 3.51
N TYR A 180 2.62 7.83 3.20
CA TYR A 180 3.42 7.08 2.24
C TYR A 180 2.68 6.78 0.93
N GLY A 181 1.54 7.43 0.67
CA GLY A 181 0.86 7.40 -0.62
C GLY A 181 -0.28 6.37 -0.73
N GLN A 182 -0.71 5.75 0.37
CA GLN A 182 -1.96 4.99 0.36
C GLN A 182 -3.15 5.94 0.27
N ASN A 183 -4.03 5.70 -0.70
CA ASN A 183 -5.23 6.50 -0.92
C ASN A 183 -6.48 5.68 -1.24
N VAL A 184 -6.34 4.35 -1.21
CA VAL A 184 -7.44 3.39 -1.33
C VAL A 184 -7.51 2.55 -0.05
N TRP A 185 -8.72 2.40 0.50
CA TRP A 185 -8.92 1.87 1.85
C TRP A 185 -9.91 0.72 1.89
N LEU A 186 -9.46 -0.44 2.37
CA LEU A 186 -10.31 -1.60 2.64
C LEU A 186 -11.26 -1.29 3.80
N LEU A 187 -12.56 -1.50 3.60
CA LEU A 187 -13.62 -1.33 4.58
C LEU A 187 -14.15 -2.70 5.02
N TYR A 188 -14.03 -3.00 6.31
CA TYR A 188 -14.44 -4.29 6.88
C TYR A 188 -15.93 -4.32 7.25
N GLU A 189 -16.48 -3.17 7.59
CA GLU A 189 -17.85 -2.99 8.02
C GLU A 189 -18.84 -3.22 6.87
N THR A 190 -19.94 -3.89 7.19
CA THR A 190 -21.11 -4.05 6.32
C THR A 190 -22.34 -3.49 7.03
N GLY A 191 -23.42 -3.24 6.29
CA GLY A 191 -24.70 -2.87 6.90
C GLY A 191 -25.21 -4.00 7.80
N THR A 192 -25.43 -3.71 9.08
CA THR A 192 -25.89 -4.69 10.05
C THR A 192 -27.35 -5.05 9.75
N PRO A 193 -27.67 -6.33 9.47
CA PRO A 193 -29.03 -6.72 9.13
C PRO A 193 -29.96 -6.61 10.34
N VAL A 194 -31.13 -6.02 10.12
CA VAL A 194 -32.19 -5.85 11.12
C VAL A 194 -33.47 -6.49 10.56
N PRO A 195 -33.96 -7.59 11.16
CA PRO A 195 -35.21 -8.22 10.73
C PRO A 195 -36.38 -7.24 10.73
N THR A 196 -37.20 -7.28 9.68
CA THR A 196 -38.44 -6.49 9.61
C THR A 196 -39.43 -6.92 10.70
N ALA A 197 -40.36 -6.04 11.06
CA ALA A 197 -41.34 -6.31 12.12
C ALA A 197 -42.20 -7.57 11.88
N ASP A 198 -42.41 -7.95 10.62
CA ASP A 198 -43.12 -9.18 10.24
C ASP A 198 -42.22 -10.43 10.20
N GLY A 199 -40.92 -10.28 10.45
CA GLY A 199 -39.91 -11.34 10.48
C GLY A 199 -39.57 -11.95 9.13
N LYS A 200 -40.06 -11.39 8.01
CA LYS A 200 -39.95 -11.98 6.67
C LYS A 200 -38.89 -11.34 5.78
N GLY A 201 -38.37 -10.17 6.15
CA GLY A 201 -37.38 -9.42 5.41
C GLY A 201 -36.27 -8.86 6.31
N LEU A 202 -35.37 -8.10 5.69
CA LEU A 202 -34.26 -7.41 6.35
C LEU A 202 -34.25 -5.93 5.95
N THR A 203 -33.92 -5.09 6.92
CA THR A 203 -33.40 -3.73 6.74
C THR A 203 -31.95 -3.70 7.21
N PHE A 204 -31.24 -2.58 7.05
CA PHE A 204 -29.81 -2.52 7.32
C PHE A 204 -29.45 -1.24 8.09
N ASP A 205 -28.74 -1.41 9.20
CA ASP A 205 -28.13 -0.32 9.97
C ASP A 205 -26.68 -0.12 9.52
N PHE A 206 -26.41 1.05 8.95
CA PHE A 206 -25.09 1.43 8.43
C PHE A 206 -24.25 2.23 9.43
N SER A 207 -24.73 2.48 10.66
CA SER A 207 -24.07 3.38 11.63
C SER A 207 -22.60 3.06 11.88
N ARG A 208 -22.26 1.77 11.94
CA ARG A 208 -20.87 1.31 12.15
C ARG A 208 -20.00 1.59 10.91
N MET A 209 -20.54 1.36 9.72
CA MET A 209 -19.90 1.68 8.45
C MET A 209 -19.65 3.19 8.32
N ASP A 210 -20.67 4.00 8.65
CA ASP A 210 -20.60 5.46 8.61
C ASP A 210 -19.47 5.98 9.50
N LYS A 211 -19.39 5.47 10.74
CA LYS A 211 -18.32 5.83 11.68
C LYS A 211 -16.93 5.56 11.10
N THR A 212 -16.73 4.42 10.44
CA THR A 212 -15.44 4.07 9.83
C THR A 212 -15.12 4.91 8.60
N ILE A 213 -16.09 5.14 7.69
CA ILE A 213 -15.89 5.99 6.51
C ILE A 213 -15.57 7.43 6.91
N GLU A 214 -16.32 8.00 7.86
CA GLU A 214 -16.07 9.35 8.40
C GLU A 214 -14.71 9.45 9.07
N PHE A 215 -14.28 8.40 9.76
CA PHE A 215 -12.95 8.32 10.34
C PHE A 215 -11.86 8.35 9.25
N LEU A 216 -12.00 7.54 8.20
CA LEU A 216 -11.04 7.51 7.08
C LEU A 216 -10.95 8.89 6.40
N LEU A 217 -12.09 9.49 6.05
CA LEU A 217 -12.17 10.81 5.42
C LEU A 217 -11.53 11.93 6.27
N ARG A 218 -11.52 11.79 7.59
CA ARG A 218 -10.90 12.76 8.51
C ARG A 218 -9.39 12.61 8.64
N HIS A 219 -8.87 11.39 8.51
CA HIS A 219 -7.50 11.05 8.90
C HIS A 219 -6.60 10.63 7.74
N ALA A 220 -7.12 10.51 6.52
CA ALA A 220 -6.39 10.08 5.35
C ALA A 220 -6.86 10.76 4.05
N ASP A 221 -6.00 10.74 3.03
CA ASP A 221 -6.44 10.95 1.64
C ASP A 221 -7.25 9.71 1.19
N VAL A 222 -8.54 9.90 0.92
CA VAL A 222 -9.44 8.83 0.48
C VAL A 222 -9.89 9.13 -0.94
N ARG A 223 -9.34 8.38 -1.90
CA ARG A 223 -9.72 8.43 -3.32
C ARG A 223 -10.68 7.31 -3.69
N LEU A 224 -10.58 6.18 -3.00
CA LEU A 224 -11.44 5.02 -3.18
C LEU A 224 -11.57 4.22 -1.88
N ILE A 225 -12.70 3.55 -1.71
CA ILE A 225 -13.00 2.61 -0.63
C ILE A 225 -13.31 1.26 -1.28
N GLU A 226 -12.63 0.22 -0.80
CA GLU A 226 -12.81 -1.17 -1.21
C GLU A 226 -13.61 -1.88 -0.11
N ALA A 227 -14.88 -2.17 -0.31
CA ALA A 227 -15.61 -2.98 0.66
C ALA A 227 -15.19 -4.44 0.59
N ASN A 228 -15.00 -5.06 1.76
CA ASN A 228 -14.52 -6.42 1.87
C ASN A 228 -15.48 -7.44 1.24
N HIS A 229 -14.93 -8.60 0.89
CA HIS A 229 -15.61 -9.72 0.25
C HIS A 229 -16.75 -10.26 1.11
N PHE A 230 -17.93 -10.43 0.50
CA PHE A 230 -19.07 -11.08 1.17
C PHE A 230 -19.23 -12.56 0.79
N ALA A 231 -18.50 -13.04 -0.22
CA ALA A 231 -18.45 -14.45 -0.59
C ALA A 231 -17.05 -15.05 -0.46
N LYS A 232 -17.00 -16.37 -0.24
CA LYS A 232 -15.77 -17.15 -0.05
C LYS A 232 -15.89 -18.51 -0.72
N ARG A 233 -14.75 -19.15 -1.01
CA ARG A 233 -14.70 -20.54 -1.49
C ARG A 233 -15.47 -21.46 -0.54
N SER A 234 -16.30 -22.35 -1.10
CA SER A 234 -17.26 -23.14 -0.34
C SER A 234 -16.63 -24.11 0.66
N ARG A 235 -15.44 -24.65 0.37
CA ARG A 235 -14.69 -25.53 1.28
C ARG A 235 -13.22 -25.11 1.42
N ASN A 236 -12.93 -23.85 1.07
CA ASN A 236 -11.60 -23.23 1.12
C ASN A 236 -10.54 -23.84 0.17
N GLY A 237 -10.89 -24.78 -0.71
CA GLY A 237 -10.02 -25.24 -1.78
C GLY A 237 -10.01 -24.27 -2.96
N TRP A 238 -8.85 -24.00 -3.55
CA TRP A 238 -8.65 -22.97 -4.59
C TRP A 238 -9.66 -22.97 -5.73
N THR A 239 -10.06 -24.16 -6.19
CA THR A 239 -11.00 -24.38 -7.30
C THR A 239 -12.44 -24.59 -6.87
N ASP A 240 -12.73 -24.54 -5.57
CA ASP A 240 -14.10 -24.64 -5.06
C ASP A 240 -14.95 -23.46 -5.56
N PRO A 241 -16.27 -23.67 -5.78
CA PRO A 241 -17.18 -22.58 -6.10
C PRO A 241 -17.29 -21.60 -4.93
N PHE A 242 -17.64 -20.34 -5.24
CA PHE A 242 -17.89 -19.29 -4.28
C PHE A 242 -19.32 -19.34 -3.73
N TRP A 243 -19.42 -19.27 -2.41
CA TRP A 243 -20.67 -19.21 -1.66
C TRP A 243 -20.73 -17.89 -0.87
N ALA A 244 -21.87 -17.23 -0.90
CA ALA A 244 -22.10 -15.99 -0.18
C ALA A 244 -22.42 -16.25 1.30
N ASN A 245 -21.86 -15.44 2.20
CA ASN A 245 -22.25 -15.43 3.59
C ASN A 245 -23.48 -14.53 3.75
N VAL A 246 -24.65 -15.11 4.02
CA VAL A 246 -25.91 -14.38 4.05
C VAL A 246 -26.62 -14.49 5.39
N PRO A 247 -27.16 -13.38 5.93
CA PRO A 247 -28.02 -13.41 7.10
C PRO A 247 -29.39 -13.97 6.70
N VAL A 248 -29.76 -15.12 7.25
CA VAL A 248 -31.06 -15.76 7.00
C VAL A 248 -31.97 -15.53 8.22
N PRO A 249 -33.10 -14.80 8.08
CA PRO A 249 -34.05 -14.63 9.17
C PRO A 249 -34.53 -15.97 9.74
N ASP A 250 -34.62 -16.06 11.06
CA ASP A 250 -35.05 -17.29 11.76
C ASP A 250 -36.57 -17.36 12.01
N GLY A 251 -37.31 -16.33 11.58
CA GLY A 251 -38.75 -16.19 11.78
C GLY A 251 -39.16 -15.81 13.21
N LYS A 252 -38.20 -15.56 14.11
CA LYS A 252 -38.40 -15.18 15.52
C LYS A 252 -37.87 -13.78 15.83
N GLY A 253 -37.69 -12.95 14.80
CA GLY A 253 -37.13 -11.61 14.93
C GLY A 253 -35.60 -11.58 15.04
N SER A 254 -34.92 -12.67 14.66
CA SER A 254 -33.45 -12.74 14.57
C SER A 254 -33.01 -13.29 13.21
N TYR A 255 -31.70 -13.49 13.03
CA TYR A 255 -31.11 -14.09 11.84
C TYR A 255 -29.89 -14.95 12.20
N VAL A 256 -29.53 -15.87 11.29
CA VAL A 256 -28.30 -16.67 11.39
C VAL A 256 -27.54 -16.56 10.08
N TYR A 257 -26.23 -16.33 10.15
CA TYR A 257 -25.39 -16.37 8.97
C TYR A 257 -25.25 -17.79 8.43
N GLN A 258 -25.53 -17.96 7.15
CA GLN A 258 -25.32 -19.20 6.42
C GLN A 258 -24.46 -18.93 5.20
N ARG A 259 -23.52 -19.82 4.92
CA ARG A 259 -22.72 -19.79 3.69
C ARG A 259 -23.44 -20.63 2.63
N LEU A 260 -23.93 -19.99 1.57
CA LEU A 260 -24.84 -20.61 0.60
C LEU A 260 -24.39 -20.40 -0.86
N PRO A 261 -24.68 -21.34 -1.78
CA PRO A 261 -24.43 -21.19 -3.21
C PRO A 261 -25.09 -19.96 -3.82
N HIS A 262 -24.48 -19.42 -4.88
CA HIS A 262 -24.97 -18.21 -5.57
C HIS A 262 -26.40 -18.32 -6.15
N ASP A 263 -26.86 -19.53 -6.44
CA ASP A 263 -28.18 -19.84 -7.00
C ASP A 263 -29.23 -20.17 -5.93
N ASP A 264 -28.86 -20.15 -4.64
CA ASP A 264 -29.82 -20.33 -3.55
C ASP A 264 -30.77 -19.13 -3.48
N PRO A 265 -32.10 -19.33 -3.45
CA PRO A 265 -33.07 -18.25 -3.38
C PRO A 265 -32.89 -17.30 -2.18
N ARG A 266 -32.26 -17.76 -1.09
CA ARG A 266 -31.93 -16.91 0.06
C ARG A 266 -30.83 -15.91 -0.25
N VAL A 267 -29.84 -16.29 -1.08
CA VAL A 267 -28.79 -15.38 -1.55
C VAL A 267 -29.37 -14.31 -2.45
N GLN A 268 -30.20 -14.71 -3.41
CA GLN A 268 -30.90 -13.78 -4.31
C GLN A 268 -31.74 -12.77 -3.53
N ARG A 269 -32.52 -13.23 -2.53
CA ARG A 269 -33.32 -12.34 -1.67
C ARG A 269 -32.46 -11.38 -0.85
N TYR A 270 -31.34 -11.85 -0.32
CA TYR A 270 -30.42 -11.01 0.44
C TYR A 270 -29.80 -9.93 -0.46
N ILE A 271 -29.24 -10.31 -1.61
CA ILE A 271 -28.61 -9.37 -2.54
C ILE A 271 -29.63 -8.32 -3.03
N ALA A 272 -30.83 -8.76 -3.39
CA ALA A 272 -31.92 -7.89 -3.84
C ALA A 272 -32.46 -6.95 -2.75
N ALA A 273 -32.17 -7.19 -1.47
CA ALA A 273 -32.51 -6.30 -0.37
C ALA A 273 -31.34 -5.41 0.05
N TYR A 274 -30.14 -5.98 0.19
CA TYR A 274 -28.95 -5.31 0.74
C TYR A 274 -28.37 -4.28 -0.21
N PHE A 275 -28.06 -4.68 -1.45
CA PHE A 275 -27.31 -3.82 -2.36
C PHE A 275 -28.07 -2.57 -2.81
N PRO A 276 -29.40 -2.61 -3.07
CA PRO A 276 -30.16 -1.39 -3.33
C PRO A 276 -30.17 -0.43 -2.13
N ALA A 277 -30.33 -0.97 -0.92
CA ALA A 277 -30.32 -0.18 0.31
C ALA A 277 -28.94 0.45 0.56
N LEU A 278 -27.86 -0.31 0.35
CA LEU A 278 -26.49 0.18 0.44
C LEU A 278 -26.21 1.27 -0.60
N GLN A 279 -26.58 1.05 -1.86
CA GLN A 279 -26.37 2.03 -2.93
C GLN A 279 -27.06 3.35 -2.62
N GLU A 280 -28.32 3.30 -2.17
CA GLU A 280 -29.06 4.52 -1.82
C GLU A 280 -28.50 5.20 -0.57
N HIS A 281 -28.10 4.42 0.44
CA HIS A 281 -27.42 4.95 1.60
C HIS A 281 -26.15 5.71 1.20
N LEU A 282 -25.24 5.07 0.46
CA LEU A 282 -24.00 5.69 -0.02
C LEU A 282 -24.24 6.93 -0.88
N ARG A 283 -25.27 6.92 -1.74
CA ARG A 283 -25.65 8.08 -2.56
C ARG A 283 -26.14 9.25 -1.71
N SER A 284 -26.84 8.97 -0.61
CA SER A 284 -27.38 10.00 0.29
C SER A 284 -26.32 10.69 1.16
N ARG A 285 -25.12 10.11 1.28
CA ARG A 285 -24.02 10.62 2.11
C ARG A 285 -23.04 11.41 1.25
N MET A 286 -22.93 12.72 1.49
CA MET A 286 -22.03 13.60 0.75
C MET A 286 -20.62 13.63 1.38
N ILE A 287 -19.60 13.83 0.55
CA ILE A 287 -18.24 14.14 0.99
C ILE A 287 -18.15 15.65 1.24
N ASP A 288 -17.69 16.04 2.43
CA ASP A 288 -17.55 17.44 2.84
C ASP A 288 -16.23 18.05 2.35
N ASP A 289 -16.01 18.02 1.04
CA ASP A 289 -14.82 18.56 0.36
C ASP A 289 -15.16 19.61 -0.71
N GLY A 290 -16.44 19.97 -0.85
CA GLY A 290 -16.93 20.90 -1.87
C GLY A 290 -17.01 20.33 -3.29
N SER A 291 -16.63 19.06 -3.51
CA SER A 291 -16.66 18.41 -4.83
C SER A 291 -18.07 18.06 -5.30
N GLY A 292 -19.05 18.03 -4.39
CA GLY A 292 -20.41 17.56 -4.67
C GLY A 292 -20.50 16.04 -4.90
N ARG A 293 -19.44 15.29 -4.59
CA ARG A 293 -19.43 13.82 -4.63
C ARG A 293 -20.09 13.23 -3.39
N SER A 294 -20.71 12.09 -3.58
CA SER A 294 -21.25 11.21 -2.54
C SER A 294 -20.26 10.11 -2.16
N TRP A 295 -20.55 9.37 -1.09
CA TRP A 295 -19.77 8.19 -0.74
C TRP A 295 -19.86 7.10 -1.82
N LEU A 296 -20.95 7.06 -2.59
CA LEU A 296 -21.10 6.13 -3.71
C LEU A 296 -20.01 6.34 -4.78
N ASP A 297 -19.61 7.59 -5.04
CA ASP A 297 -18.62 7.92 -6.08
C ASP A 297 -17.23 7.35 -5.77
N ILE A 298 -16.91 7.18 -4.48
CA ILE A 298 -15.64 6.63 -4.02
C ILE A 298 -15.76 5.17 -3.56
N TYR A 299 -16.92 4.54 -3.67
CA TYR A 299 -17.14 3.18 -3.18
C TYR A 299 -16.97 2.13 -4.28
N THR A 300 -16.34 1.01 -3.91
CA THR A 300 -16.26 -0.21 -4.72
C THR A 300 -16.51 -1.43 -3.85
N GLN A 301 -17.00 -2.52 -4.45
CA GLN A 301 -17.31 -3.77 -3.77
C GLN A 301 -16.47 -4.93 -4.32
N HIS A 302 -15.77 -5.63 -3.43
CA HIS A 302 -15.26 -6.98 -3.73
C HIS A 302 -16.38 -8.02 -3.61
N ILE A 303 -16.46 -8.97 -4.54
CA ILE A 303 -17.44 -10.06 -4.47
C ILE A 303 -16.83 -11.24 -3.70
N ALA A 304 -15.73 -11.78 -4.20
CA ALA A 304 -14.97 -12.89 -3.62
C ALA A 304 -13.53 -12.93 -4.16
N ASP A 305 -12.61 -13.41 -3.36
CA ASP A 305 -11.17 -13.29 -3.62
C ASP A 305 -10.64 -14.29 -4.68
N GLU A 306 -9.95 -13.77 -5.71
CA GLU A 306 -9.22 -14.51 -6.74
C GLU A 306 -10.03 -15.60 -7.48
N PRO A 307 -11.10 -15.27 -8.22
CA PRO A 307 -11.75 -16.24 -9.10
C PRO A 307 -10.79 -16.75 -10.18
N LEU A 308 -10.83 -18.07 -10.38
CA LEU A 308 -10.06 -18.82 -11.37
C LEU A 308 -10.97 -19.27 -12.51
N ASN A 309 -10.38 -19.78 -13.59
CA ASN A 309 -11.14 -20.38 -14.70
C ASN A 309 -12.13 -21.46 -14.23
N GLU A 310 -11.78 -22.22 -13.19
CA GLU A 310 -12.56 -23.35 -12.66
C GLU A 310 -13.80 -22.94 -11.87
N ASN A 311 -13.78 -21.76 -11.22
CA ASN A 311 -14.84 -21.34 -10.30
C ASN A 311 -15.45 -19.97 -10.61
N LYS A 312 -14.95 -19.26 -11.63
CA LYS A 312 -15.47 -17.94 -12.02
C LYS A 312 -16.96 -17.93 -12.32
N THR A 313 -17.56 -19.03 -12.79
CA THR A 313 -19.00 -19.10 -13.04
C THR A 313 -19.83 -18.76 -11.78
N SER A 314 -19.39 -19.25 -10.62
CA SER A 314 -20.06 -18.94 -9.34
C SER A 314 -19.81 -17.50 -8.88
N TRP A 315 -18.64 -16.94 -9.20
CA TRP A 315 -18.31 -15.53 -8.96
C TRP A 315 -19.17 -14.62 -9.86
N GLU A 316 -19.20 -14.88 -11.17
CA GLU A 316 -20.00 -14.15 -12.17
C GLU A 316 -21.49 -14.23 -11.83
N GLY A 317 -21.96 -15.36 -11.29
CA GLY A 317 -23.32 -15.52 -10.79
C GLY A 317 -23.67 -14.57 -9.64
N LEU A 318 -22.75 -14.32 -8.71
CA LEU A 318 -22.91 -13.35 -7.63
C LEU A 318 -22.78 -11.91 -8.14
N ALA A 319 -21.73 -11.62 -8.91
CA ALA A 319 -21.47 -10.29 -9.47
C ALA A 319 -22.65 -9.79 -10.31
N ARG A 320 -23.25 -10.67 -11.13
CA ARG A 320 -24.44 -10.35 -11.93
C ARG A 320 -25.64 -9.97 -11.07
N GLN A 321 -25.88 -10.68 -9.96
CA GLN A 321 -26.96 -10.32 -9.05
C GLN A 321 -26.71 -8.96 -8.38
N VAL A 322 -25.46 -8.67 -8.01
CA VAL A 322 -25.08 -7.37 -7.44
C VAL A 322 -25.28 -6.25 -8.46
N LYS A 323 -24.77 -6.39 -9.69
CA LYS A 323 -24.94 -5.40 -10.76
C LYS A 323 -26.41 -5.18 -11.14
N GLN A 324 -27.25 -6.21 -11.07
CA GLN A 324 -28.70 -6.06 -11.29
C GLN A 324 -29.38 -5.30 -10.16
N ALA A 325 -28.96 -5.50 -8.90
CA ALA A 325 -29.58 -4.88 -7.74
C ALA A 325 -29.07 -3.45 -7.49
N ALA A 326 -27.78 -3.19 -7.74
CA ALA A 326 -27.10 -1.92 -7.53
C ALA A 326 -26.13 -1.63 -8.70
N PRO A 327 -26.65 -1.18 -9.85
CA PRO A 327 -25.86 -0.98 -11.07
C PRO A 327 -24.77 0.09 -10.94
N ASP A 328 -24.93 1.05 -10.02
CA ASP A 328 -23.99 2.16 -9.83
C ASP A 328 -22.85 1.78 -8.87
N ILE A 329 -22.97 0.69 -8.13
CA ILE A 329 -21.86 0.16 -7.33
C ILE A 329 -20.84 -0.47 -8.28
N ARG A 330 -19.62 0.08 -8.27
CA ARG A 330 -18.47 -0.46 -8.99
C ARG A 330 -17.94 -1.70 -8.28
N ILE A 331 -17.52 -2.70 -9.04
CA ILE A 331 -16.91 -3.94 -8.57
C ILE A 331 -15.41 -3.88 -8.88
N ILE A 332 -14.62 -4.19 -7.84
CA ILE A 332 -13.16 -4.36 -7.93
C ILE A 332 -12.84 -5.79 -7.49
N GLU A 333 -11.90 -6.46 -8.17
CA GLU A 333 -11.49 -7.81 -7.76
C GLU A 333 -10.06 -8.15 -8.12
N ALA A 334 -9.35 -8.78 -7.19
CA ALA A 334 -8.18 -9.57 -7.52
C ALA A 334 -8.63 -10.74 -8.40
N TYR A 335 -8.27 -10.76 -9.68
CA TYR A 335 -8.92 -11.62 -10.68
C TYR A 335 -7.91 -12.45 -11.46
N ARG A 336 -8.08 -13.78 -11.46
CA ARG A 336 -7.06 -14.74 -11.91
C ARG A 336 -7.58 -15.71 -12.97
N SER A 337 -8.18 -15.16 -14.02
CA SER A 337 -8.76 -15.98 -15.11
C SER A 337 -8.50 -15.35 -16.47
N SER A 338 -8.21 -16.20 -17.46
CA SER A 338 -7.92 -15.78 -18.84
C SER A 338 -9.15 -15.32 -19.63
N SER A 339 -10.31 -15.19 -18.99
CA SER A 339 -11.53 -14.64 -19.57
C SER A 339 -12.48 -14.12 -18.50
N TYR A 340 -13.19 -13.04 -18.79
CA TYR A 340 -14.19 -12.46 -17.90
C TYR A 340 -15.32 -11.80 -18.70
N ASP A 341 -16.44 -11.53 -18.05
CA ASP A 341 -17.51 -10.69 -18.60
C ASP A 341 -17.27 -9.23 -18.18
N PRO A 342 -16.91 -8.32 -19.11
CA PRO A 342 -16.62 -6.93 -18.76
C PRO A 342 -17.80 -6.17 -18.19
N ALA A 343 -19.04 -6.65 -18.34
CA ALA A 343 -20.19 -6.01 -17.71
C ALA A 343 -20.28 -6.27 -16.19
N LEU A 344 -19.49 -7.20 -15.65
CA LEU A 344 -19.58 -7.65 -14.26
C LEU A 344 -18.48 -7.12 -13.35
N ILE A 345 -17.46 -6.45 -13.89
CA ILE A 345 -16.30 -5.99 -13.12
C ILE A 345 -15.76 -4.69 -13.70
N ASP A 346 -15.69 -3.63 -12.88
CA ASP A 346 -15.28 -2.29 -13.30
C ASP A 346 -13.76 -2.08 -13.15
N ILE A 347 -13.16 -2.72 -12.14
CA ILE A 347 -11.74 -2.64 -11.83
C ILE A 347 -11.18 -4.07 -11.70
N LEU A 348 -10.42 -4.50 -12.70
CA LEU A 348 -9.73 -5.79 -12.67
C LEU A 348 -8.34 -5.64 -12.08
N VAL A 349 -7.97 -6.53 -11.16
CA VAL A 349 -6.67 -6.51 -10.49
C VAL A 349 -5.99 -7.88 -10.65
N PRO A 350 -5.47 -8.25 -11.82
CA PRO A 350 -4.68 -9.47 -11.98
C PRO A 350 -3.34 -9.43 -11.22
N GLN A 351 -2.79 -10.60 -10.94
CA GLN A 351 -1.42 -10.69 -10.42
C GLN A 351 -0.45 -10.18 -11.49
N LEU A 352 0.66 -9.54 -11.11
CA LEU A 352 1.54 -8.88 -12.08
C LEU A 352 2.07 -9.80 -13.22
N ASP A 353 2.29 -11.10 -12.97
CA ASP A 353 2.64 -12.08 -14.01
C ASP A 353 1.46 -12.55 -14.87
N GLU A 354 0.23 -12.35 -14.41
CA GLU A 354 -1.00 -12.58 -15.17
C GLU A 354 -1.44 -11.31 -15.91
N PHE A 355 -1.08 -10.12 -15.42
CA PHE A 355 -1.32 -8.82 -16.06
C PHE A 355 -0.70 -8.73 -17.47
N VAL A 356 0.23 -9.63 -17.80
CA VAL A 356 0.80 -9.79 -19.13
C VAL A 356 -0.18 -10.34 -20.17
N TRP A 357 -1.29 -10.95 -19.74
CA TRP A 357 -2.28 -11.55 -20.63
C TRP A 357 -3.03 -10.50 -21.43
N GLU A 358 -3.23 -10.77 -22.72
CA GLU A 358 -3.86 -9.84 -23.68
C GLU A 358 -5.27 -9.41 -23.26
N ILE A 359 -6.02 -10.29 -22.58
CA ILE A 359 -7.38 -10.03 -22.13
C ILE A 359 -7.48 -8.83 -21.15
N TYR A 360 -6.37 -8.48 -20.48
CA TYR A 360 -6.29 -7.35 -19.56
C TYR A 360 -5.78 -6.06 -20.23
N ARG A 361 -5.43 -6.11 -21.52
CA ARG A 361 -4.95 -4.95 -22.28
C ARG A 361 -6.06 -4.10 -22.88
N THR A 362 -7.25 -4.66 -23.05
CA THR A 362 -8.39 -3.97 -23.67
C THR A 362 -9.52 -3.87 -22.66
N MET A 363 -9.79 -2.65 -22.21
CA MET A 363 -10.84 -2.36 -21.24
C MET A 363 -11.96 -1.53 -21.87
N PRO A 364 -13.23 -1.79 -21.54
CA PRO A 364 -14.31 -0.88 -21.93
C PRO A 364 -14.12 0.50 -21.30
N ALA A 365 -14.72 1.52 -21.91
CA ALA A 365 -14.71 2.87 -21.33
C ALA A 365 -15.26 2.85 -19.89
N GLY A 366 -14.66 3.64 -19.00
CA GLY A 366 -15.02 3.71 -17.58
C GLY A 366 -14.49 2.57 -16.71
N HIS A 367 -13.83 1.56 -17.31
CA HIS A 367 -13.19 0.46 -16.60
C HIS A 367 -11.69 0.72 -16.45
N SER A 368 -11.03 0.01 -15.52
CA SER A 368 -9.58 0.08 -15.37
C SER A 368 -8.97 -1.27 -15.03
N CYS A 369 -7.71 -1.47 -15.42
CA CYS A 369 -6.93 -2.65 -15.04
C CYS A 369 -5.77 -2.23 -14.15
N TRP A 370 -5.78 -2.68 -12.91
CA TRP A 370 -4.67 -2.54 -11.97
C TRP A 370 -3.79 -3.78 -12.06
N PHE A 371 -2.81 -3.89 -11.18
CA PHE A 371 -2.24 -5.20 -10.86
C PHE A 371 -1.95 -5.27 -9.35
N TYR A 372 -1.76 -6.49 -8.86
CA TYR A 372 -1.28 -6.71 -7.51
C TYR A 372 -0.02 -7.56 -7.48
N THR A 373 0.70 -7.45 -6.36
CA THR A 373 1.68 -8.46 -5.96
C THR A 373 1.36 -9.00 -4.58
N CYS A 374 1.89 -10.19 -4.30
CA CYS A 374 1.84 -10.90 -3.03
C CYS A 374 3.12 -11.75 -2.92
N MET A 375 3.05 -12.95 -2.33
CA MET A 375 4.11 -13.97 -2.38
C MET A 375 4.48 -14.41 -3.82
N TYR A 376 3.68 -13.98 -4.80
CA TYR A 376 3.88 -14.04 -6.25
C TYR A 376 3.60 -12.66 -6.88
N PRO A 377 4.11 -12.36 -8.09
CA PRO A 377 5.03 -13.19 -8.85
C PRO A 377 6.42 -13.28 -8.21
N ARG A 378 7.16 -14.29 -8.64
CA ARG A 378 8.54 -14.60 -8.22
C ARG A 378 9.47 -14.50 -9.43
N GLY A 379 10.72 -14.93 -9.32
CA GLY A 379 11.70 -14.78 -10.39
C GLY A 379 12.06 -13.31 -10.58
N ASN A 380 12.20 -12.84 -11.82
CA ASN A 380 12.67 -11.47 -12.08
C ASN A 380 11.57 -10.39 -12.01
N PHE A 381 10.35 -10.72 -11.62
CA PHE A 381 9.31 -9.72 -11.43
C PHE A 381 9.64 -8.75 -10.30
N ALA A 382 9.20 -7.51 -10.44
CA ALA A 382 9.29 -6.53 -9.37
C ALA A 382 8.32 -6.92 -8.26
N ASN A 383 8.77 -6.81 -7.02
CA ASN A 383 7.98 -7.03 -5.82
C ASN A 383 8.66 -6.29 -4.65
N ARG A 384 8.12 -6.43 -3.45
CA ARG A 384 8.56 -5.69 -2.26
C ARG A 384 9.10 -6.59 -1.14
N TYR A 385 9.77 -7.68 -1.50
CA TYR A 385 10.43 -8.54 -0.51
C TYR A 385 11.69 -7.89 0.05
N VAL A 386 12.04 -8.17 1.31
CA VAL A 386 13.27 -7.65 1.95
C VAL A 386 14.55 -8.20 1.30
N THR A 387 14.45 -9.32 0.59
CA THR A 387 15.56 -9.95 -0.13
C THR A 387 15.74 -9.42 -1.55
N LEU A 388 14.86 -8.54 -2.04
CA LEU A 388 15.02 -7.92 -3.36
C LEU A 388 15.82 -6.62 -3.26
N PRO A 389 16.56 -6.23 -4.33
CA PRO A 389 17.10 -4.89 -4.43
C PRO A 389 15.99 -3.85 -4.25
N LEU A 390 16.17 -2.91 -3.32
CA LEU A 390 15.15 -1.93 -2.92
C LEU A 390 14.53 -1.17 -4.10
N ILE A 391 15.31 -0.96 -5.17
CA ILE A 391 14.83 -0.30 -6.40
C ILE A 391 13.65 -1.04 -7.03
N LYS A 392 13.53 -2.37 -6.89
CA LYS A 392 12.39 -3.13 -7.44
C LYS A 392 11.05 -2.68 -6.85
N THR A 393 10.99 -2.35 -5.56
CA THR A 393 9.78 -1.78 -4.95
C THR A 393 9.38 -0.45 -5.59
N ARG A 394 10.37 0.40 -5.92
CA ARG A 394 10.15 1.67 -6.61
C ARG A 394 9.72 1.49 -8.07
N LEU A 395 10.28 0.49 -8.75
CA LEU A 395 9.98 0.18 -10.16
C LEU A 395 8.58 -0.38 -10.38
N LEU A 396 7.90 -0.91 -9.34
CA LEU A 396 6.47 -1.29 -9.43
C LEU A 396 5.64 -0.15 -10.04
N HIS A 397 5.91 1.09 -9.65
CA HIS A 397 5.10 2.23 -10.11
C HIS A 397 5.58 2.83 -11.43
N TRP A 398 6.80 2.49 -11.87
CA TRP A 398 7.20 2.68 -13.27
C TRP A 398 6.52 1.66 -14.19
N ILE A 399 6.30 0.43 -13.70
CA ILE A 399 5.50 -0.59 -14.40
C ILE A 399 4.03 -0.16 -14.49
N ASN A 400 3.46 0.43 -13.43
CA ASN A 400 2.13 1.07 -13.49
C ASN A 400 2.06 2.06 -14.66
N TYR A 401 3.01 2.99 -14.77
CA TYR A 401 3.04 3.97 -15.85
C TYR A 401 3.22 3.33 -17.23
N LYS A 402 4.20 2.43 -17.38
CA LYS A 402 4.54 1.73 -18.63
C LYS A 402 3.33 1.08 -19.30
N TYR A 403 2.43 0.52 -18.50
CA TYR A 403 1.32 -0.30 -18.95
C TYR A 403 -0.06 0.32 -18.69
N ASP A 404 -0.10 1.63 -18.44
CA ASP A 404 -1.31 2.40 -18.21
C ASP A 404 -2.24 1.77 -17.15
N SER A 405 -1.61 1.29 -16.07
CA SER A 405 -2.30 0.70 -14.92
C SER A 405 -2.46 1.78 -13.83
N PRO A 406 -3.67 2.31 -13.62
CA PRO A 406 -3.90 3.46 -12.73
C PRO A 406 -3.97 3.07 -11.25
N GLY A 407 -3.73 1.80 -10.91
CA GLY A 407 -3.65 1.40 -9.52
C GLY A 407 -2.85 0.16 -9.22
N TYR A 408 -2.54 0.00 -7.94
CA TYR A 408 -1.72 -1.07 -7.39
C TYR A 408 -2.33 -1.59 -6.09
N LEU A 409 -2.37 -2.91 -5.95
CA LEU A 409 -2.82 -3.58 -4.73
C LEU A 409 -1.71 -4.44 -4.13
N HIS A 410 -1.64 -4.47 -2.80
CA HIS A 410 -0.99 -5.56 -2.09
C HIS A 410 -1.78 -5.94 -0.84
N TRP A 411 -1.90 -7.24 -0.57
CA TRP A 411 -2.69 -7.76 0.54
C TRP A 411 -2.15 -7.46 1.95
N GLY A 412 -0.94 -6.90 2.12
CA GLY A 412 -0.18 -7.02 3.38
C GLY A 412 0.43 -5.72 3.89
N PHE A 413 -0.34 -4.83 4.51
CA PHE A 413 0.24 -3.66 5.19
C PHE A 413 0.90 -4.08 6.51
N ASN A 414 0.12 -4.73 7.40
CA ASN A 414 0.50 -5.08 8.76
C ASN A 414 0.06 -6.51 9.17
N ALA A 415 0.08 -7.49 8.26
CA ALA A 415 -0.29 -8.88 8.58
C ALA A 415 0.80 -9.59 9.42
N TRP A 416 1.02 -9.07 10.62
CA TRP A 416 2.03 -9.51 11.58
C TRP A 416 1.69 -10.85 12.23
N GLY A 417 2.72 -11.50 12.77
CA GLY A 417 2.56 -12.67 13.64
C GLY A 417 2.63 -14.03 12.97
N ALA A 418 2.70 -14.10 11.63
CA ALA A 418 2.76 -15.37 10.89
C ALA A 418 3.94 -16.27 11.30
N ASN A 419 5.04 -15.68 11.78
CA ASN A 419 6.23 -16.38 12.26
C ASN A 419 6.70 -15.86 13.64
N GLY A 420 5.76 -15.39 14.48
CA GLY A 420 6.07 -14.84 15.81
C GLY A 420 6.37 -13.35 15.81
N ASP A 421 7.56 -12.96 16.28
CA ASP A 421 7.96 -11.54 16.42
C ASP A 421 8.03 -10.83 15.05
N PRO A 422 7.27 -9.73 14.83
CA PRO A 422 7.33 -8.95 13.59
C PRO A 422 8.70 -8.35 13.28
N PHE A 423 9.61 -8.25 14.26
CA PHE A 423 10.99 -7.81 14.04
C PHE A 423 12.00 -8.95 13.91
N GLY A 424 11.55 -10.20 14.03
CA GLY A 424 12.38 -11.40 13.92
C GLY A 424 12.55 -11.82 12.46
N ASP A 425 12.10 -13.03 12.14
CA ASP A 425 12.04 -13.53 10.77
C ASP A 425 10.75 -13.06 10.10
N VAL A 426 10.89 -12.13 9.16
CA VAL A 426 9.77 -11.49 8.45
C VAL A 426 9.26 -12.31 7.27
N SER A 427 9.77 -13.52 7.09
CA SER A 427 9.23 -14.54 6.18
C SER A 427 8.34 -15.54 6.93
N ALA A 428 7.51 -16.28 6.20
CA ALA A 428 6.73 -17.38 6.78
C ALA A 428 6.85 -18.63 5.90
N PRO A 429 7.91 -19.44 6.07
CA PRO A 429 8.16 -20.62 5.24
C PRO A 429 6.99 -21.63 5.21
N ALA A 430 6.26 -21.76 6.32
CA ALA A 430 5.09 -22.65 6.41
C ALA A 430 3.95 -22.24 5.47
N ASN A 431 3.90 -20.96 5.09
CA ASN A 431 2.91 -20.40 4.18
C ASN A 431 3.48 -20.13 2.78
N ASP A 432 4.75 -20.46 2.53
CA ASP A 432 5.47 -20.13 1.30
C ASP A 432 5.58 -18.60 1.07
N TRP A 433 5.67 -17.80 2.15
CA TRP A 433 5.75 -16.34 2.08
C TRP A 433 7.20 -15.83 2.15
N PRO A 434 7.68 -15.14 1.11
CA PRO A 434 8.94 -14.41 1.14
C PRO A 434 8.97 -13.35 2.26
N GLY A 435 10.18 -13.03 2.73
CA GLY A 435 10.37 -11.98 3.72
C GLY A 435 9.79 -10.64 3.26
N GLY A 436 8.89 -10.06 4.05
CA GLY A 436 8.26 -8.77 3.74
C GLY A 436 7.01 -8.81 2.86
N ASP A 437 6.52 -9.99 2.46
CA ASP A 437 5.23 -10.14 1.77
C ASP A 437 4.04 -9.68 2.66
N SER A 438 3.99 -10.19 3.89
CA SER A 438 2.86 -9.97 4.81
C SER A 438 2.78 -8.57 5.41
N HIS A 439 3.89 -7.83 5.46
CA HIS A 439 3.93 -6.49 6.04
C HIS A 439 5.06 -5.63 5.47
N ILE A 440 4.79 -4.33 5.41
CA ILE A 440 5.72 -3.27 4.98
C ILE A 440 5.94 -2.22 6.08
N VAL A 441 5.30 -2.41 7.23
CA VAL A 441 5.43 -1.59 8.45
C VAL A 441 5.63 -2.48 9.67
N TYR A 442 6.16 -1.89 10.74
CA TYR A 442 6.51 -2.59 11.98
C TYR A 442 5.80 -1.96 13.19
N PRO A 443 5.35 -2.77 14.16
CA PRO A 443 4.60 -2.26 15.31
C PRO A 443 5.52 -1.66 16.38
N GLY A 444 5.04 -0.64 17.08
CA GLY A 444 5.53 -0.24 18.40
C GLY A 444 4.35 0.03 19.32
N TYR A 445 4.58 0.21 20.63
CA TYR A 445 3.50 0.56 21.55
C TYR A 445 2.82 1.86 21.11
N ARG A 446 1.57 1.74 20.65
CA ARG A 446 0.74 2.80 20.04
C ARG A 446 1.48 3.56 18.93
N LYS A 447 2.34 2.87 18.18
CA LYS A 447 3.21 3.43 17.14
C LYS A 447 3.32 2.49 15.94
N LEU A 448 3.71 3.06 14.81
CA LEU A 448 3.99 2.33 13.59
C LEU A 448 5.29 2.87 12.99
N TYR A 449 6.22 1.96 12.69
CA TYR A 449 7.48 2.29 12.06
C TYR A 449 7.42 1.92 10.57
N PRO A 450 7.65 2.88 9.66
CA PRO A 450 7.74 2.58 8.24
C PRO A 450 9.01 1.78 7.94
N SER A 451 8.98 1.01 6.85
CA SER A 451 10.18 0.38 6.30
C SER A 451 10.83 1.24 5.21
N ILE A 452 12.09 0.94 4.88
CA ILE A 452 12.74 1.52 3.70
C ILE A 452 12.00 1.13 2.41
N ARG A 453 11.34 -0.04 2.37
CA ARG A 453 10.51 -0.48 1.24
C ARG A 453 9.28 0.41 1.07
N LEU A 454 8.60 0.78 2.15
CA LEU A 454 7.46 1.70 2.10
C LEU A 454 7.89 3.09 1.61
N ALA A 455 9.06 3.57 2.05
CA ALA A 455 9.62 4.82 1.54
C ALA A 455 9.96 4.74 0.03
N ALA A 456 10.55 3.63 -0.42
CA ALA A 456 10.83 3.41 -1.85
C ALA A 456 9.55 3.29 -2.68
N MET A 457 8.49 2.69 -2.13
CA MET A 457 7.17 2.61 -2.73
C MET A 457 6.59 4.01 -2.94
N ARG A 458 6.54 4.84 -1.88
CA ARG A 458 6.11 6.25 -1.96
C ARG A 458 6.86 7.02 -3.05
N ASP A 459 8.17 6.88 -3.10
CA ASP A 459 8.98 7.58 -4.11
C ASP A 459 8.65 7.11 -5.54
N GLY A 460 8.33 5.82 -5.73
CA GLY A 460 7.89 5.29 -7.01
C GLY A 460 6.51 5.81 -7.43
N ILE A 461 5.60 5.93 -6.46
CA ILE A 461 4.27 6.55 -6.69
C ILE A 461 4.43 7.99 -7.20
N ARG A 462 5.38 8.76 -6.64
CA ARG A 462 5.65 10.13 -7.12
C ARG A 462 6.36 10.19 -8.47
N ASP A 463 7.18 9.18 -8.79
CA ASP A 463 7.75 9.08 -10.14
C ASP A 463 6.66 8.80 -11.20
N TYR A 464 5.59 8.08 -10.86
CA TYR A 464 4.44 7.92 -11.75
C TYR A 464 3.83 9.28 -12.11
N ASP A 465 3.60 10.15 -11.12
CA ASP A 465 3.08 11.50 -11.36
C ASP A 465 4.06 12.35 -12.19
N LEU A 466 5.38 12.24 -11.97
CA LEU A 466 6.38 12.90 -12.83
C LEU A 466 6.29 12.44 -14.29
N LEU A 467 6.18 11.14 -14.52
CA LEU A 467 6.05 10.59 -15.87
C LEU A 467 4.74 11.06 -16.52
N LYS A 468 3.63 11.16 -15.77
CA LYS A 468 2.37 11.74 -16.25
C LYS A 468 2.48 13.23 -16.58
N MET A 469 3.28 14.00 -15.83
CA MET A 469 3.59 15.39 -16.18
C MET A 469 4.38 15.48 -17.50
N VAL A 470 5.37 14.60 -17.70
CA VAL A 470 6.08 14.53 -18.99
C VAL A 470 5.12 14.12 -20.10
N GLU A 471 4.25 13.13 -19.87
CA GLU A 471 3.27 12.64 -20.85
C GLU A 471 2.34 13.74 -21.35
N ALA A 472 1.83 14.56 -20.43
CA ALA A 472 0.95 15.69 -20.75
C ALA A 472 1.63 16.73 -21.66
N ARG A 473 2.97 16.81 -21.64
CA ARG A 473 3.77 17.70 -22.51
C ARG A 473 4.23 17.02 -23.79
N ASP A 474 4.78 15.82 -23.66
CA ASP A 474 5.37 15.03 -24.74
C ASP A 474 5.30 13.53 -24.39
N SER A 475 4.25 12.87 -24.91
CA SER A 475 4.03 11.45 -24.70
C SER A 475 5.15 10.57 -25.28
N ILE A 476 5.78 10.99 -26.38
CA ILE A 476 6.90 10.25 -26.98
C ILE A 476 8.10 10.29 -26.04
N ARG A 477 8.38 11.44 -25.44
CA ARG A 477 9.47 11.61 -24.48
C ARG A 477 9.22 10.83 -23.20
N ALA A 478 7.99 10.86 -22.67
CA ALA A 478 7.62 10.09 -21.48
C ALA A 478 7.79 8.59 -21.72
N GLN A 479 7.36 8.10 -22.90
CA GLN A 479 7.58 6.71 -23.31
C GLN A 479 9.08 6.40 -23.44
N ALA A 480 9.89 7.29 -24.00
CA ALA A 480 11.34 7.11 -24.07
C ALA A 480 11.99 6.97 -22.67
N PHE A 481 11.58 7.80 -21.71
CA PHE A 481 12.10 7.73 -20.33
C PHE A 481 11.70 6.44 -19.62
N VAL A 482 10.42 6.03 -19.66
CA VAL A 482 10.02 4.78 -19.02
C VAL A 482 10.66 3.57 -19.72
N ASN A 483 10.79 3.58 -21.05
CA ASN A 483 11.41 2.48 -21.82
C ASN A 483 12.92 2.37 -21.61
N ALA A 484 13.58 3.44 -21.13
CA ALA A 484 14.99 3.39 -20.75
C ALA A 484 15.25 2.56 -19.48
N ILE A 485 14.22 2.34 -18.66
CA ILE A 485 14.29 1.61 -17.40
C ILE A 485 13.47 0.32 -17.44
N ILE A 486 12.20 0.38 -17.87
CA ILE A 486 11.27 -0.75 -17.94
C ILE A 486 11.25 -1.30 -19.38
N PHE A 487 11.90 -2.43 -19.60
CA PHE A 487 11.94 -3.09 -20.91
C PHE A 487 10.71 -3.97 -21.13
N ASP A 488 10.32 -4.73 -20.11
CA ASP A 488 9.17 -5.62 -20.06
C ASP A 488 8.69 -5.78 -18.60
N PHE A 489 7.63 -6.56 -18.35
CA PHE A 489 7.04 -6.78 -17.01
C PHE A 489 8.03 -7.29 -15.96
N ASP A 490 8.92 -8.20 -16.36
CA ASP A 490 9.95 -8.80 -15.52
C ASP A 490 11.36 -8.49 -16.03
N ARG A 491 11.53 -7.48 -16.91
CA ARG A 491 12.83 -7.07 -17.46
C ARG A 491 13.00 -5.56 -17.39
N TYR A 492 13.98 -5.12 -16.63
CA TYR A 492 14.21 -3.71 -16.38
C TYR A 492 15.66 -3.49 -15.90
N ASP A 493 16.10 -2.23 -15.93
CA ASP A 493 17.42 -1.82 -15.45
C ASP A 493 17.36 -1.47 -13.96
N THR A 494 18.05 -2.25 -13.13
CA THR A 494 18.16 -2.02 -11.67
C THR A 494 19.36 -1.15 -11.28
N SER A 495 20.08 -0.57 -12.25
CA SER A 495 21.19 0.36 -12.02
C SER A 495 20.70 1.65 -11.37
N VAL A 496 21.03 1.83 -10.08
CA VAL A 496 20.70 3.03 -9.31
C VAL A 496 21.26 4.30 -9.96
N SER A 497 22.47 4.23 -10.51
CA SER A 497 23.11 5.39 -11.17
C SER A 497 22.36 5.79 -12.44
N ARG A 498 21.98 4.82 -13.29
CA ARG A 498 21.21 5.08 -14.50
C ARG A 498 19.81 5.58 -14.17
N PHE A 499 19.14 4.95 -13.21
CA PHE A 499 17.81 5.38 -12.75
C PHE A 499 17.84 6.85 -12.29
N ARG A 500 18.80 7.22 -11.44
CA ARG A 500 18.97 8.60 -10.97
C ARG A 500 19.31 9.58 -12.09
N GLN A 501 20.06 9.15 -13.09
CA GLN A 501 20.35 9.95 -14.27
C GLN A 501 19.06 10.22 -15.06
N ILE A 502 18.29 9.19 -15.43
CA ILE A 502 17.01 9.35 -16.15
C ILE A 502 16.04 10.21 -15.36
N ARG A 503 15.96 10.02 -14.04
CA ARG A 503 15.12 10.86 -13.19
C ARG A 503 15.54 12.33 -13.19
N ARG A 504 16.85 12.61 -13.24
CA ARG A 504 17.35 13.98 -13.38
C ARG A 504 16.96 14.55 -14.73
N GLU A 505 17.13 13.80 -15.81
CA GLU A 505 16.73 14.22 -17.16
C GLU A 505 15.21 14.51 -17.25
N ILE A 506 14.37 13.79 -16.50
CA ILE A 506 12.94 14.10 -16.36
C ILE A 506 12.74 15.47 -15.69
N LEU A 507 13.43 15.73 -14.58
CA LEU A 507 13.32 17.01 -13.86
C LEU A 507 13.86 18.18 -14.69
N ASP A 508 15.01 18.02 -15.33
CA ASP A 508 15.61 19.02 -16.22
C ASP A 508 14.64 19.31 -17.39
N PHE A 509 14.05 18.27 -18.00
CA PHE A 509 13.04 18.45 -19.06
C PHE A 509 11.83 19.26 -18.56
N LEU A 510 11.33 18.98 -17.37
CA LEU A 510 10.17 19.68 -16.79
C LEU A 510 10.52 21.10 -16.30
N GLU A 511 11.76 21.37 -15.94
CA GLU A 511 12.25 22.69 -15.50
C GLU A 511 12.30 23.71 -16.65
N ASP A 512 12.62 23.29 -17.88
CA ASP A 512 12.66 24.13 -19.09
C ASP A 512 11.34 24.88 -19.42
N MET A 513 10.31 24.78 -18.55
CA MET A 513 9.03 25.48 -18.63
C MET A 513 8.95 26.80 -17.85
N HIS A 514 9.94 27.14 -17.02
CA HIS A 514 9.89 28.31 -16.13
C HIS A 514 10.81 29.45 -16.54
#